data_AF-A0A512L849-F1
#
_entry.id   AF-A0A512L849-F1
#
_cell.length_a   1.000
_cell.length_b   1.000
_cell.length_c   1.000
_cell.angle_alpha   90.00
_cell.angle_beta   90.00
_cell.angle_gamma   90.00
#
_symmetry.space_group_name_H-M   'P 1'
#
loop_
_entity.id
_entity.type
_entity.pdbx_description
1 polymer ?
#
loop_
_entity_poly.entity_id
_entity_poly.type
_entity_poly.pdbx_seq_one_letter_code
_entity_poly.pdbx_strand_id
1 'polypeptide(L)'
;MKSSYLPKLSGLAAAAVLLSAGAAQAVPFNQCPVVGYANSCAVLYTFNADGSVSTSVDPSIKSTDNIEDTLAGVMNLSGHSIDFITLSGVGINGTPLFAFDGDGQSSITNPGTGPGDTYFGQYFDANNTLLGTTSFSAISLDQKTGTVDFAGLTDGGRAWFVLEDQISFTAPPPVTGGGNTVPEPATLALLGIGLTGLAVRRRKATT
;
A
#
# COMPACT_ATOMS: atom_id res chain seq x y z
N MET A 1 -62.52 60.58 6.22
CA MET A 1 -61.24 60.50 5.48
C MET A 1 -60.47 59.30 6.00
N LYS A 2 -60.60 58.14 5.33
CA LYS A 2 -59.47 57.42 4.70
C LYS A 2 -58.22 57.33 5.57
N SER A 3 -57.89 56.13 6.07
CA SER A 3 -56.64 55.48 5.67
C SER A 3 -56.61 54.03 6.14
N SER A 4 -56.43 53.14 5.18
CA SER A 4 -56.36 51.69 5.29
C SER A 4 -54.94 51.26 5.71
N TYR A 5 -54.81 50.35 6.68
CA TYR A 5 -53.51 49.74 7.02
C TYR A 5 -53.33 48.41 6.28
N LEU A 6 -52.33 48.37 5.40
CA LEU A 6 -51.86 47.17 4.70
C LEU A 6 -51.16 46.20 5.68
N PRO A 7 -51.37 44.87 5.55
CA PRO A 7 -50.51 43.90 6.21
C PRO A 7 -49.19 43.73 5.44
N LYS A 8 -48.07 43.73 6.17
CA LYS A 8 -46.71 43.48 5.67
C LYS A 8 -46.59 42.02 5.20
N LEU A 9 -46.31 41.80 3.92
CA LEU A 9 -45.83 40.51 3.42
C LEU A 9 -44.38 40.31 3.89
N SER A 10 -44.19 39.41 4.86
CA SER A 10 -42.90 38.90 5.28
C SER A 10 -42.28 38.06 4.16
N GLY A 11 -41.13 38.50 3.65
CA GLY A 11 -40.36 37.75 2.67
C GLY A 11 -39.67 36.53 3.28
N LEU A 12 -39.72 35.40 2.56
CA LEU A 12 -38.74 34.33 2.68
C LEU A 12 -37.88 34.35 1.42
N ALA A 13 -36.66 34.88 1.54
CA ALA A 13 -35.61 34.67 0.55
C ALA A 13 -34.89 33.37 0.91
N ALA A 14 -35.12 32.32 0.12
CA ALA A 14 -34.36 31.07 0.22
C ALA A 14 -32.99 31.26 -0.45
N ALA A 15 -31.93 31.38 0.34
CA ALA A 15 -30.57 31.40 -0.16
C ALA A 15 -30.12 29.95 -0.48
N ALA A 16 -30.03 29.61 -1.77
CA ALA A 16 -29.45 28.35 -2.22
C ALA A 16 -27.92 28.45 -2.11
N VAL A 17 -27.34 27.77 -1.11
CA VAL A 17 -25.89 27.57 -1.01
C VAL A 17 -25.50 26.50 -2.02
N LEU A 18 -24.93 26.91 -3.16
CA LEU A 18 -24.27 26.02 -4.10
C LEU A 18 -22.92 25.61 -3.50
N LEU A 19 -22.85 24.42 -2.89
CA LEU A 19 -21.57 23.81 -2.56
C LEU A 19 -20.92 23.34 -3.87
N SER A 20 -19.96 24.10 -4.36
CA SER A 20 -19.02 23.65 -5.37
C SER A 20 -18.10 22.60 -4.73
N ALA A 21 -18.41 21.32 -4.95
CA ALA A 21 -17.48 20.23 -4.68
C ALA A 21 -16.31 20.35 -5.67
N GLY A 22 -15.21 20.95 -5.23
CA GLY A 22 -13.95 20.87 -5.97
C GLY A 22 -13.54 19.41 -6.06
N ALA A 23 -13.16 18.96 -7.26
CA ALA A 23 -12.54 17.64 -7.42
C ALA A 23 -11.28 17.62 -6.54
N ALA A 24 -11.29 16.81 -5.49
CA ALA A 24 -10.12 16.57 -4.68
C ALA A 24 -9.08 15.88 -5.57
N GLN A 25 -8.01 16.59 -5.93
CA GLN A 25 -6.86 15.97 -6.54
C GLN A 25 -6.14 15.16 -5.46
N ALA A 26 -5.99 13.86 -5.68
CA ALA A 26 -5.20 13.01 -4.80
C ALA A 26 -3.77 13.57 -4.75
N VAL A 27 -3.20 13.69 -3.55
CA VAL A 27 -1.80 14.06 -3.40
C VAL A 27 -0.95 12.88 -3.89
N PRO A 28 0.01 13.08 -4.81
CA PRO A 28 0.87 12.00 -5.29
C PRO A 28 1.59 11.30 -4.13
N PHE A 29 1.70 9.97 -4.19
CA PHE A 29 2.42 9.19 -3.20
C PHE A 29 3.92 9.50 -3.27
N ASN A 30 4.46 10.02 -2.17
CA ASN A 30 5.87 10.40 -2.10
C ASN A 30 6.81 9.20 -1.91
N GLN A 31 6.28 7.98 -1.80
CA GLN A 31 7.04 6.75 -1.59
C GLN A 31 7.79 6.28 -2.83
N CYS A 32 7.33 6.66 -4.03
CA CYS A 32 8.00 6.33 -5.28
C CYS A 32 8.67 7.57 -5.89
N PRO A 33 9.87 7.41 -6.47
CA PRO A 33 10.46 8.44 -7.30
C PRO A 33 9.69 8.55 -8.63
N VAL A 34 10.09 9.54 -9.45
CA VAL A 34 9.71 9.56 -10.87
C VAL A 34 10.47 8.44 -11.57
N VAL A 35 9.74 7.56 -12.26
CA VAL A 35 10.28 6.43 -13.02
C VAL A 35 9.64 6.41 -14.39
N GLY A 36 10.45 6.66 -15.43
CA GLY A 36 9.96 6.80 -16.80
C GLY A 36 8.82 7.84 -16.90
N TYR A 37 7.63 7.39 -17.27
CA TYR A 37 6.42 8.23 -17.37
C TYR A 37 5.56 8.26 -16.09
N ALA A 38 5.83 7.39 -15.12
CA ALA A 38 5.19 7.41 -13.81
C ALA A 38 5.86 8.48 -12.92
N ASN A 39 5.11 9.49 -12.50
CA ASN A 39 5.62 10.57 -11.65
C ASN A 39 5.42 10.33 -10.14
N SER A 40 4.85 9.19 -9.76
CA SER A 40 4.55 8.73 -8.40
C SER A 40 4.12 7.25 -8.48
N CYS A 41 3.86 6.57 -7.36
CA CYS A 41 3.30 5.22 -7.39
C CYS A 41 1.86 5.25 -7.93
N ALA A 42 1.48 4.30 -8.77
CA ALA A 42 0.08 4.06 -9.14
C ALA A 42 -0.66 3.25 -8.05
N VAL A 43 0.07 2.47 -7.26
CA VAL A 43 -0.42 1.79 -6.04
C VAL A 43 0.55 1.96 -4.88
N LEU A 44 -0.01 2.11 -3.68
CA LEU A 44 0.74 2.15 -2.43
C LEU A 44 0.15 1.15 -1.43
N TYR A 45 0.97 0.19 -1.02
CA TYR A 45 0.65 -0.73 0.08
C TYR A 45 1.18 -0.17 1.39
N THR A 46 0.32 -0.03 2.40
CA THR A 46 0.71 0.48 3.73
C THR A 46 0.48 -0.57 4.79
N PHE A 47 1.54 -0.97 5.47
CA PHE A 47 1.49 -1.83 6.65
C PHE A 47 1.19 -0.96 7.87
N ASN A 48 0.04 -1.16 8.49
CA ASN A 48 -0.43 -0.34 9.59
C ASN A 48 -0.03 -0.93 10.94
N ALA A 49 -0.01 -0.08 11.98
CA ALA A 49 0.36 -0.47 13.34
C ALA A 49 -0.59 -1.52 13.97
N ASP A 50 -1.79 -1.71 13.43
CA ASP A 50 -2.75 -2.74 13.84
C ASP A 50 -2.55 -4.08 13.13
N GLY A 51 -1.49 -4.23 12.34
CA GLY A 51 -1.19 -5.43 11.56
C GLY A 51 -1.98 -5.55 10.25
N SER A 52 -2.88 -4.61 9.95
CA SER A 52 -3.59 -4.58 8.68
C SER A 52 -2.71 -4.03 7.54
N VAL A 53 -3.02 -4.43 6.31
CA VAL A 53 -2.46 -3.82 5.11
C VAL A 53 -3.55 -3.04 4.40
N SER A 54 -3.33 -1.76 4.17
CA SER A 54 -4.20 -0.92 3.35
C SER A 54 -3.58 -0.71 1.97
N THR A 55 -4.43 -0.68 0.94
CA THR A 55 -4.02 -0.44 -0.44
C THR A 55 -4.66 0.83 -0.93
N SER A 56 -3.84 1.80 -1.33
CA SER A 56 -4.27 3.03 -1.98
C SER A 56 -3.86 3.00 -3.45
N VAL A 57 -4.71 3.54 -4.33
CA VAL A 57 -4.46 3.59 -5.77
C VAL A 57 -4.62 5.01 -6.27
N ASP A 58 -3.82 5.40 -7.26
CA ASP A 58 -3.94 6.67 -7.97
C ASP A 58 -4.06 6.40 -9.48
N PRO A 59 -5.29 6.45 -10.04
CA PRO A 59 -5.52 6.16 -11.45
C PRO A 59 -5.02 7.25 -12.39
N SER A 60 -4.55 8.39 -11.88
CA SER A 60 -3.98 9.47 -12.69
C SER A 60 -2.52 9.23 -13.07
N ILE A 61 -1.87 8.27 -12.40
CA ILE A 61 -0.48 7.90 -12.65
C ILE A 61 -0.40 7.05 -13.91
N LYS A 62 0.49 7.46 -14.83
CA LYS A 62 0.77 6.72 -16.06
C LYS A 62 1.60 5.48 -15.78
N SER A 63 1.57 4.52 -16.70
CA SER A 63 2.53 3.42 -16.70
C SER A 63 3.97 3.92 -16.81
N THR A 64 4.94 3.14 -16.32
CA THR A 64 6.34 3.58 -16.27
C THR A 64 6.95 3.70 -17.66
N ASP A 65 6.53 2.87 -18.60
CA ASP A 65 7.00 2.83 -19.99
C ASP A 65 6.03 3.50 -20.99
N ASN A 66 4.92 4.06 -20.48
CA ASN A 66 3.80 4.61 -21.25
C ASN A 66 3.06 3.59 -22.13
N ILE A 67 3.21 2.30 -21.82
CA ILE A 67 2.42 1.21 -22.40
C ILE A 67 1.59 0.56 -21.30
N GLU A 68 2.21 -0.03 -20.28
CA GLU A 68 1.49 -0.87 -19.32
C GLU A 68 2.13 -0.96 -17.92
N ASP A 69 3.45 -0.85 -17.77
CA ASP A 69 4.14 -1.18 -16.51
C ASP A 69 3.67 -0.34 -15.32
N THR A 70 3.46 -0.97 -14.15
CA THR A 70 2.98 -0.29 -12.95
C THR A 70 4.10 0.01 -11.95
N LEU A 71 4.26 1.29 -11.56
CA LEU A 71 5.07 1.66 -10.39
C LEU A 71 4.29 1.45 -9.09
N ALA A 72 4.80 0.58 -8.23
CA ALA A 72 4.21 0.26 -6.93
C ALA A 72 5.10 0.71 -5.78
N GLY A 73 4.47 1.15 -4.69
CA GLY A 73 5.14 1.55 -3.45
C GLY A 73 4.72 0.71 -2.25
N VAL A 74 5.59 0.68 -1.25
CA VAL A 74 5.33 0.12 0.09
C VAL A 74 5.70 1.15 1.13
N MET A 75 4.84 1.32 2.13
CA MET A 75 5.08 2.09 3.33
C MET A 75 4.94 1.18 4.54
N ASN A 76 5.94 1.16 5.41
CA ASN A 76 5.88 0.43 6.66
C ASN A 76 5.61 1.37 7.82
N LEU A 77 4.45 1.24 8.45
CA LEU A 77 4.03 1.94 9.68
C LEU A 77 3.59 0.93 10.76
N SER A 78 4.09 -0.31 10.68
CA SER A 78 3.66 -1.42 11.52
C SER A 78 4.29 -1.43 12.92
N GLY A 79 5.35 -0.65 13.15
CA GLY A 79 6.19 -0.77 14.35
C GLY A 79 7.17 -1.96 14.32
N HIS A 80 7.21 -2.73 13.22
CA HIS A 80 8.08 -3.89 13.05
C HIS A 80 8.87 -3.81 11.73
N SER A 81 9.93 -4.61 11.59
CA SER A 81 10.65 -4.72 10.32
C SER A 81 9.96 -5.71 9.39
N ILE A 82 9.95 -5.41 8.10
CA ILE A 82 9.30 -6.19 7.05
C ILE A 82 10.34 -6.65 6.03
N ASP A 83 10.47 -7.96 5.87
CA ASP A 83 11.48 -8.54 4.97
C ASP A 83 10.96 -8.81 3.55
N PHE A 84 9.65 -8.97 3.38
CA PHE A 84 9.08 -9.27 2.07
C PHE A 84 7.58 -9.07 2.05
N ILE A 85 7.03 -8.99 0.84
CA ILE A 85 5.60 -9.12 0.59
C ILE A 85 5.35 -10.11 -0.54
N THR A 86 4.25 -10.83 -0.49
CA THR A 86 3.80 -11.70 -1.57
C THR A 86 2.60 -11.05 -2.25
N LEU A 87 2.69 -10.89 -3.56
CA LEU A 87 1.61 -10.39 -4.41
C LEU A 87 1.10 -11.52 -5.27
N SER A 88 -0.18 -11.46 -5.62
CA SER A 88 -0.77 -12.35 -6.61
C SER A 88 -1.73 -11.59 -7.50
N GLY A 89 -1.71 -11.83 -8.81
CA GLY A 89 -2.69 -11.24 -9.72
C GLY A 89 -2.28 -11.29 -11.19
N VAL A 90 -3.06 -10.56 -11.97
CA VAL A 90 -2.83 -10.22 -13.38
C VAL A 90 -3.18 -8.75 -13.54
N GLY A 91 -2.55 -8.05 -14.48
CA GLY A 91 -2.99 -6.70 -14.83
C GLY A 91 -4.24 -6.70 -15.69
N ILE A 92 -4.66 -5.50 -16.11
CA ILE A 92 -5.91 -5.28 -16.85
C ILE A 92 -5.89 -5.88 -18.25
N ASN A 93 -4.71 -6.07 -18.85
CA ASN A 93 -4.54 -6.70 -20.15
C ASN A 93 -4.40 -8.23 -20.04
N GLY A 94 -4.35 -8.76 -18.82
CA GLY A 94 -4.29 -10.18 -18.53
C GLY A 94 -2.87 -10.74 -18.44
N THR A 95 -1.86 -9.88 -18.53
CA THR A 95 -0.46 -10.27 -18.33
C THR A 95 -0.22 -10.53 -16.82
N PRO A 96 0.42 -11.64 -16.44
CA PRO A 96 0.77 -11.90 -15.04
C PRO A 96 1.72 -10.84 -14.48
N LEU A 97 1.54 -10.45 -13.21
CA LEU A 97 2.30 -9.34 -12.60
C LEU A 97 3.83 -9.53 -12.55
N PHE A 98 4.28 -10.78 -12.65
CA PHE A 98 5.70 -11.15 -12.63
C PHE A 98 6.17 -11.71 -13.96
N ALA A 99 5.43 -11.45 -15.05
CA ALA A 99 5.77 -11.93 -16.38
C ALA A 99 6.84 -11.09 -17.07
N PHE A 100 7.92 -10.76 -16.36
CA PHE A 100 8.95 -9.82 -16.81
C PHE A 100 9.52 -10.24 -18.17
N ASP A 101 9.05 -9.60 -19.23
CA ASP A 101 9.27 -10.07 -20.61
C ASP A 101 10.45 -9.37 -21.30
N GLY A 102 11.07 -8.43 -20.59
CA GLY A 102 12.25 -7.72 -21.04
C GLY A 102 11.93 -6.50 -21.92
N ASP A 103 10.74 -5.91 -21.80
CA ASP A 103 10.47 -4.50 -22.12
C ASP A 103 10.37 -3.60 -20.84
N GLY A 104 10.00 -2.33 -20.96
CA GLY A 104 9.90 -1.43 -19.79
C GLY A 104 11.19 -1.21 -18.98
N GLN A 105 11.07 -0.93 -17.67
CA GLN A 105 12.23 -0.91 -16.76
C GLN A 105 12.79 -2.33 -16.50
N SER A 106 12.02 -3.35 -16.89
CA SER A 106 12.45 -4.74 -17.06
C SER A 106 13.43 -4.92 -18.25
N SER A 107 13.59 -3.89 -19.10
CA SER A 107 14.51 -3.84 -20.23
C SER A 107 15.64 -2.82 -20.05
N ILE A 108 16.83 -3.35 -19.81
CA ILE A 108 18.08 -2.94 -20.46
C ILE A 108 18.17 -1.44 -20.76
N THR A 109 18.72 -0.63 -19.86
CA THR A 109 19.78 0.31 -20.26
C THR A 109 20.63 0.90 -19.13
N ASN A 110 20.35 0.66 -17.84
CA ASN A 110 21.40 0.72 -16.80
C ASN A 110 20.93 0.19 -15.45
N PRO A 111 21.72 -0.71 -14.85
CA PRO A 111 22.44 -0.24 -13.68
C PRO A 111 23.84 -0.88 -13.57
N GLY A 112 24.86 -0.31 -14.23
CA GLY A 112 26.24 -0.76 -14.01
C GLY A 112 26.56 -2.17 -14.55
N THR A 113 26.90 -2.24 -15.84
CA THR A 113 27.88 -3.17 -16.44
C THR A 113 27.94 -4.63 -15.95
N GLY A 114 26.84 -5.41 -16.01
CA GLY A 114 26.90 -6.87 -15.88
C GLY A 114 25.62 -7.59 -16.34
N PRO A 115 25.72 -8.74 -17.04
CA PRO A 115 24.55 -9.58 -17.34
C PRO A 115 24.11 -10.30 -16.06
N GLY A 116 22.96 -9.93 -15.50
CA GLY A 116 22.37 -10.56 -14.31
C GLY A 116 22.00 -9.63 -13.17
N ASP A 117 22.32 -8.33 -13.26
CA ASP A 117 22.01 -7.34 -12.21
C ASP A 117 20.83 -6.46 -12.64
N THR A 118 19.60 -6.92 -12.36
CA THR A 118 18.35 -6.19 -12.63
C THR A 118 17.78 -5.62 -11.34
N TYR A 119 18.01 -4.32 -11.08
CA TYR A 119 17.36 -3.63 -9.97
C TYR A 119 15.97 -3.17 -10.39
N PHE A 120 14.94 -3.78 -9.79
CA PHE A 120 13.53 -3.46 -10.07
C PHE A 120 12.95 -2.43 -9.11
N GLY A 121 13.77 -1.86 -8.23
CA GLY A 121 13.34 -0.91 -7.21
C GLY A 121 14.35 -0.70 -6.09
N GLN A 122 13.98 0.14 -5.12
CA GLN A 122 14.83 0.49 -3.97
C GLN A 122 14.02 0.54 -2.69
N TYR A 123 14.71 0.36 -1.55
CA TYR A 123 14.12 0.54 -0.23
C TYR A 123 14.98 1.42 0.68
N PHE A 124 14.30 2.14 1.55
CA PHE A 124 14.85 3.24 2.36
C PHE A 124 14.38 3.13 3.80
N ASP A 125 15.21 3.62 4.72
CA ASP A 125 14.81 3.83 6.11
C ASP A 125 13.86 5.03 6.27
N ALA A 126 13.38 5.26 7.50
CA ALA A 126 12.51 6.37 7.84
C ALA A 126 13.13 7.78 7.62
N ASN A 127 14.45 7.86 7.48
CA ASN A 127 15.18 9.10 7.22
C ASN A 127 15.48 9.30 5.71
N ASN A 128 14.91 8.48 4.84
CA ASN A 128 15.18 8.43 3.40
C ASN A 128 16.62 8.02 3.04
N THR A 129 17.31 7.30 3.93
CA THR A 129 18.60 6.67 3.61
C THR A 129 18.37 5.43 2.75
N LEU A 130 19.02 5.34 1.59
CA LEU A 130 18.99 4.15 0.76
C LEU A 130 19.64 2.97 1.51
N LEU A 131 18.87 1.90 1.72
CA LEU A 131 19.35 0.69 2.38
C LEU A 131 19.76 -0.38 1.37
N GLY A 132 19.11 -0.41 0.21
CA GLY A 132 19.43 -1.32 -0.88
C GLY A 132 18.37 -1.34 -1.95
N THR A 133 18.36 -2.43 -2.71
CA THR A 133 17.48 -2.63 -3.86
C THR A 133 16.45 -3.72 -3.60
N THR A 134 15.26 -3.55 -4.16
CA THR A 134 14.24 -4.60 -4.11
C THR A 134 14.61 -5.72 -5.08
N SER A 135 14.21 -6.96 -4.75
CA SER A 135 14.35 -8.12 -5.63
C SER A 135 13.06 -8.92 -5.67
N PHE A 136 12.94 -9.81 -6.65
CA PHE A 136 11.81 -10.73 -6.74
C PHE A 136 12.27 -12.17 -6.52
N SER A 137 11.46 -12.93 -5.78
CA SER A 137 11.68 -14.35 -5.51
C SER A 137 10.36 -15.11 -5.51
N ALA A 138 10.43 -16.44 -5.35
CA ALA A 138 9.27 -17.33 -5.24
C ALA A 138 8.19 -17.12 -6.34
N ILE A 139 8.61 -16.72 -7.55
CA ILE A 139 7.72 -16.51 -8.68
C ILE A 139 7.13 -17.86 -9.12
N SER A 140 5.80 -17.95 -9.17
CA SER A 140 5.09 -19.14 -9.60
C SER A 140 5.33 -19.43 -11.09
N LEU A 141 5.13 -20.69 -11.50
CA LEU A 141 5.33 -21.09 -12.90
C LEU A 141 4.41 -20.34 -13.89
N ASP A 142 3.23 -19.93 -13.43
CA ASP A 142 2.29 -19.11 -14.20
C ASP A 142 2.54 -17.59 -14.06
N GLN A 143 3.58 -17.21 -13.30
CA GLN A 143 4.03 -15.83 -13.07
C GLN A 143 2.99 -14.90 -12.44
N LYS A 144 1.89 -15.46 -11.92
CA LYS A 144 0.82 -14.69 -11.28
C LYS A 144 1.12 -14.37 -9.84
N THR A 145 1.98 -15.15 -9.19
CA THR A 145 2.33 -14.98 -7.77
C THR A 145 3.83 -14.85 -7.66
N GLY A 146 4.29 -14.01 -6.75
CA GLY A 146 5.70 -13.81 -6.49
C GLY A 146 5.90 -12.99 -5.22
N THR A 147 7.13 -13.00 -4.74
CA THR A 147 7.54 -12.28 -3.55
C THR A 147 8.42 -11.10 -3.95
N VAL A 148 8.15 -9.94 -3.35
CA VAL A 148 9.02 -8.76 -3.40
C VAL A 148 9.79 -8.71 -2.10
N ASP A 149 11.10 -8.77 -2.18
CA ASP A 149 11.99 -8.83 -1.02
C ASP A 149 12.57 -7.45 -0.70
N PHE A 150 12.59 -7.13 0.60
CA PHE A 150 13.21 -5.95 1.20
C PHE A 150 14.11 -6.44 2.33
N ALA A 151 15.41 -6.14 2.38
CA ALA A 151 16.24 -6.66 3.47
C ALA A 151 16.04 -5.85 4.78
N GLY A 152 14.90 -6.04 5.43
CA GLY A 152 14.55 -5.43 6.72
C GLY A 152 14.00 -4.01 6.62
N LEU A 153 12.91 -3.81 5.88
CA LEU A 153 12.23 -2.51 5.79
C LEU A 153 11.74 -2.10 7.19
N THR A 154 12.43 -1.17 7.85
CA THR A 154 12.12 -0.75 9.23
C THR A 154 10.82 0.04 9.31
N ASP A 155 10.27 0.21 10.51
CA ASP A 155 9.16 1.13 10.75
C ASP A 155 9.50 2.55 10.27
N GLY A 156 8.52 3.21 9.65
CA GLY A 156 8.67 4.46 8.90
C GLY A 156 9.40 4.33 7.55
N GLY A 157 9.96 3.15 7.24
CA GLY A 157 10.65 2.88 5.99
C GLY A 157 9.71 2.73 4.80
N ARG A 158 10.28 2.89 3.61
CA ARG A 158 9.54 2.77 2.34
C ARG A 158 10.31 1.99 1.29
N ALA A 159 9.59 1.36 0.38
CA ALA A 159 10.16 0.73 -0.80
C ALA A 159 9.33 1.07 -2.05
N TRP A 160 9.92 0.89 -3.21
CA TRP A 160 9.21 0.93 -4.48
C TRP A 160 9.74 -0.15 -5.41
N PHE A 161 8.91 -0.59 -6.35
CA PHE A 161 9.25 -1.56 -7.38
C PHE A 161 8.31 -1.43 -8.59
N VAL A 162 8.67 -2.05 -9.71
CA VAL A 162 7.85 -2.08 -10.94
C VAL A 162 7.22 -3.48 -11.10
N LEU A 163 5.96 -3.52 -11.53
CA LEU A 163 5.24 -4.74 -11.90
C LEU A 163 4.85 -4.67 -13.37
N GLU A 164 4.73 -5.84 -13.98
CA GLU A 164 4.19 -5.99 -15.33
C GLU A 164 2.68 -5.73 -15.34
N ASP A 165 2.23 -5.19 -16.45
CA ASP A 165 0.88 -4.76 -16.79
C ASP A 165 0.36 -3.62 -15.90
N GLN A 166 -0.67 -2.96 -16.41
CA GLN A 166 -1.37 -1.96 -15.65
C GLN A 166 -2.24 -2.68 -14.61
N ILE A 167 -2.03 -2.37 -13.33
CA ILE A 167 -2.85 -2.95 -12.25
C ILE A 167 -4.31 -2.48 -12.32
N SER A 168 -5.22 -3.33 -11.86
CA SER A 168 -6.61 -2.93 -11.66
C SER A 168 -6.75 -2.03 -10.44
N PHE A 169 -7.26 -0.81 -10.62
CA PHE A 169 -7.52 0.11 -9.50
C PHE A 169 -8.78 -0.27 -8.69
N THR A 170 -9.67 -1.08 -9.26
CA THR A 170 -10.89 -1.55 -8.56
C THR A 170 -10.67 -2.85 -7.81
N ALA A 171 -9.64 -3.61 -8.18
CA ALA A 171 -9.21 -4.84 -7.52
C ALA A 171 -7.68 -4.91 -7.55
N PRO A 172 -6.98 -4.04 -6.81
CA PRO A 172 -5.52 -4.05 -6.79
C PRO A 172 -5.01 -5.38 -6.21
N PRO A 173 -3.79 -5.81 -6.59
CA PRO A 173 -3.26 -7.10 -6.18
C PRO A 173 -3.29 -7.25 -4.65
N PRO A 174 -3.87 -8.34 -4.11
CA PRO A 174 -3.81 -8.60 -2.69
C PRO A 174 -2.37 -8.79 -2.24
N VAL A 175 -2.05 -8.26 -1.06
CA VAL A 175 -0.77 -8.44 -0.39
C VAL A 175 -0.94 -9.45 0.73
N THR A 176 -0.02 -10.40 0.81
CA THR A 176 0.14 -11.29 1.97
C THR A 176 1.60 -11.28 2.43
N GLY A 177 1.85 -11.72 3.66
CA GLY A 177 3.17 -11.61 4.27
C GLY A 177 3.43 -10.22 4.85
N GLY A 178 4.69 -9.88 5.07
CA GLY A 178 5.05 -8.55 5.58
C GLY A 178 5.14 -8.43 7.10
N GLY A 179 5.25 -9.53 7.83
CA GLY A 179 5.59 -9.49 9.24
C GLY A 179 6.27 -10.78 9.64
N ASN A 180 7.25 -10.68 10.53
CA ASN A 180 7.43 -11.75 11.52
C ASN A 180 6.04 -11.95 12.12
N THR A 181 5.34 -13.00 11.70
CA THR A 181 4.06 -13.36 12.27
C THR A 181 4.35 -13.69 13.72
N VAL A 182 4.37 -12.68 14.58
CA VAL A 182 4.11 -12.89 16.00
C VAL A 182 2.69 -13.41 15.99
N PRO A 183 2.46 -14.69 16.35
CA PRO A 183 1.11 -15.23 16.32
C PRO A 183 0.28 -14.43 17.33
N GLU A 184 -0.60 -13.57 16.85
CA GLU A 184 -1.64 -13.01 17.71
C GLU A 184 -2.56 -14.16 18.16
N PRO A 185 -2.97 -14.25 19.43
CA PRO A 185 -2.22 -14.05 20.64
C PRO A 185 -2.33 -15.35 21.45
N ALA A 186 -1.58 -16.39 21.09
CA ALA A 186 -1.43 -17.53 22.00
C ALA A 186 -0.93 -17.04 23.38
N THR A 187 -0.22 -15.92 23.42
CA THR A 187 0.24 -15.22 24.63
C THR A 187 -0.89 -14.57 25.44
N LEU A 188 -1.92 -13.95 24.84
CA LEU A 188 -3.10 -13.48 25.59
C LEU A 188 -3.95 -14.64 26.07
N ALA A 189 -4.09 -15.69 25.25
CA ALA A 189 -4.74 -16.92 25.68
C ALA A 189 -3.98 -17.57 26.86
N LEU A 190 -2.65 -17.70 26.79
CA LEU A 190 -1.82 -18.23 27.88
C LEU A 190 -1.81 -17.33 29.12
N LEU A 191 -1.81 -16.00 28.96
CA LEU A 191 -1.92 -15.07 30.09
C LEU A 191 -3.31 -15.16 30.74
N GLY A 192 -4.37 -15.30 29.95
CA GLY A 192 -5.74 -15.50 30.41
C GLY A 192 -5.94 -16.85 31.12
N ILE A 193 -5.41 -17.95 30.56
CA ILE A 193 -5.45 -19.29 31.15
C ILE A 193 -4.55 -19.36 32.41
N GLY A 194 -3.41 -18.68 32.41
CA GLY A 194 -2.50 -18.58 33.54
C GLY A 194 -3.11 -17.84 34.74
N LEU A 195 -3.78 -16.71 34.50
CA LEU A 195 -4.47 -15.93 35.55
C LEU A 195 -5.69 -16.66 36.11
N THR A 196 -6.48 -17.33 35.26
CA THR A 196 -7.60 -18.16 35.73
C THR A 196 -7.13 -19.37 36.53
N GLY A 197 -6.03 -20.03 36.12
CA GLY A 197 -5.39 -21.09 36.90
C GLY A 197 -4.90 -20.62 38.28
N LEU A 198 -4.34 -19.41 38.36
CA LEU A 198 -3.88 -18.81 39.62
C LEU A 198 -5.05 -18.48 40.57
N ALA A 199 -6.18 -18.01 40.03
CA ALA A 199 -7.40 -17.73 40.79
C ALA A 199 -8.03 -19.00 41.37
N VAL A 200 -8.01 -20.11 40.62
CA VAL A 200 -8.52 -21.42 41.10
C VAL A 200 -7.61 -22.00 42.17
N ARG A 201 -6.29 -21.87 42.04
CA ARG A 201 -5.31 -22.38 43.03
C ARG A 201 -5.45 -21.67 44.39
N ARG A 202 -5.78 -20.38 44.42
CA ARG A 202 -5.99 -19.64 45.68
C ARG A 202 -7.24 -20.07 46.46
N ARG A 203 -8.26 -20.65 45.81
CA ARG A 203 -9.48 -21.12 46.51
C ARG A 203 -9.30 -22.44 47.24
N LYS A 204 -8.24 -23.21 46.94
CA LYS A 204 -8.00 -24.53 47.53
C LYS A 204 -7.08 -24.52 48.75
N ALA A 205 -6.54 -23.36 49.14
CA ALA A 205 -5.60 -23.22 50.24
C ALA A 205 -6.24 -22.70 51.56
N THR A 206 -7.57 -22.58 51.61
CA THR A 206 -8.30 -22.04 52.78
C THR A 206 -9.20 -23.08 53.45
N THR A 207 -8.80 -24.35 53.44
CA THR A 207 -9.46 -25.43 54.19
C THR A 207 -8.38 -26.25 54.88
#